data_AF-A0A165R384-F1
#
_entry.id   AF-A0A165R384-F1
#
_cell.length_a   1.000
_cell.length_b   1.000
_cell.length_c   1.000
_cell.angle_alpha   90.00
_cell.angle_beta   90.00
_cell.angle_gamma   90.00
#
_symmetry.space_group_name_H-M   'P 1'
#
loop_
_entity.id
_entity.type
_entity.pdbx_description
1 polymer ?
#
loop_
_entity_poly.entity_id
_entity_poly.type
_entity_poly.pdbx_seq_one_letter_code
_entity_poly.pdbx_strand_id
1 'polypeptide(L)'
;MKKMFLGVVLALTMFSCGGNVDVNGKIVNTYEKFSVEAEKLMNEIDKGSVEDKMKVLDRLEVLADSCSTVTKDLKESKEATGFKNAVIDVYSSMKADVIPTFKELVQIDETDESDANIDKYNKIIDKVNAANQKIDGLENKAIQEQRDFANAVNMKLQ
;
A
#
# COMPACT_ATOMS: atom_id res chain seq x y z
N MET A 1 -17.40 -4.17 6.50
CA MET A 1 -15.92 -4.17 6.31
C MET A 1 -15.33 -3.12 7.23
N LYS A 2 -14.46 -3.49 8.18
CA LYS A 2 -13.73 -2.51 9.00
C LYS A 2 -12.99 -1.58 8.05
N LYS A 3 -13.13 -0.28 8.24
CA LYS A 3 -12.44 0.76 7.46
C LYS A 3 -10.95 0.40 7.42
N MET A 4 -10.45 0.16 6.21
CA MET A 4 -9.05 -0.13 5.94
C MET A 4 -8.27 1.10 6.39
N PHE A 5 -7.51 0.98 7.48
CA PHE A 5 -6.74 2.08 8.06
C PHE A 5 -5.47 2.32 7.22
N LEU A 6 -5.64 2.68 5.94
CA LEU A 6 -4.56 3.16 5.05
C LEU A 6 -4.18 4.62 5.36
N GLY A 7 -4.39 5.02 6.61
CA GLY A 7 -4.33 6.39 7.09
C GLY A 7 -3.15 6.68 8.01
N VAL A 8 -2.04 5.93 7.89
CA VAL A 8 -0.79 6.37 8.54
C VAL A 8 -0.19 7.47 7.67
N VAL A 9 -0.62 8.71 7.94
CA VAL A 9 0.02 9.92 7.42
C VAL A 9 1.45 9.95 7.96
N LEU A 10 2.42 9.56 7.13
CA LEU A 10 3.85 9.75 7.38
C LEU A 10 4.21 11.23 7.19
N ALA A 11 3.71 12.12 8.05
CA ALA A 11 4.00 13.54 7.95
C ALA A 11 5.42 13.85 8.44
N LEU A 12 6.40 13.91 7.52
CA LEU A 12 7.72 14.50 7.79
C LEU A 12 7.88 15.81 7.03
N THR A 13 7.66 16.93 7.72
CA THR A 13 8.08 18.24 7.22
C THR A 13 9.55 18.46 7.56
N MET A 14 10.41 18.66 6.55
CA MET A 14 11.84 18.87 6.76
C MET A 14 12.35 20.11 6.03
N PHE A 15 12.78 21.10 6.82
CA PHE A 15 13.71 22.14 6.39
C PHE A 15 15.12 21.73 6.82
N SER A 16 16.00 21.35 5.87
CA SER A 16 17.45 21.24 6.13
C SER A 16 18.25 21.08 4.83
N CYS A 17 19.32 21.89 4.69
CA CYS A 17 20.28 21.82 3.59
C CYS A 17 21.19 20.58 3.73
N GLY A 18 20.90 19.51 2.98
CA GLY A 18 21.79 18.34 2.86
C GLY A 18 21.19 17.22 2.01
N GLY A 19 21.92 16.76 0.98
CA GLY A 19 21.41 15.88 -0.09
C GLY A 19 20.86 14.50 0.31
N ASN A 20 21.14 13.99 1.52
CA ASN A 20 20.58 12.71 2.00
C ASN A 20 19.18 12.87 2.63
N VAL A 21 18.86 14.05 3.18
CA VAL A 21 17.55 14.37 3.74
C VAL A 21 16.48 14.46 2.64
N ASP A 22 16.91 14.88 1.45
CA ASP A 22 16.06 15.00 0.25
C ASP A 22 15.51 13.64 -0.24
N VAL A 23 16.30 12.56 -0.13
CA VAL A 23 15.87 11.23 -0.61
C VAL A 23 14.82 10.61 0.29
N ASN A 24 15.02 10.65 1.61
CA ASN A 24 14.01 10.16 2.55
C ASN A 24 12.69 10.94 2.41
N GLY A 25 12.77 12.26 2.27
CA GLY A 25 11.59 13.09 1.98
C GLY A 25 10.87 12.67 0.69
N LYS A 26 11.61 12.31 -0.37
CA LYS A 26 11.03 11.79 -1.62
C LYS A 26 10.35 10.43 -1.45
N ILE A 27 10.94 9.51 -0.69
CA ILE A 27 10.32 8.20 -0.38
C ILE A 27 9.02 8.42 0.39
N VAL A 28 9.04 9.25 1.45
CA VAL A 28 7.86 9.60 2.25
C VAL A 28 6.77 10.21 1.38
N ASN A 29 7.11 11.24 0.60
CA ASN A 29 6.13 11.92 -0.27
C ASN A 29 5.53 10.99 -1.32
N THR A 30 6.31 10.03 -1.83
CA THR A 30 5.82 9.03 -2.79
C THR A 30 4.88 8.06 -2.10
N TYR A 31 5.21 7.61 -0.88
CA TYR A 31 4.37 6.73 -0.09
C TYR A 31 3.08 7.39 0.39
N GLU A 32 3.13 8.65 0.80
CA GLU A 32 1.94 9.42 1.19
C GLU A 32 0.97 9.56 0.00
N LYS A 33 1.49 9.93 -1.18
CA LYS A 33 0.68 9.97 -2.41
C LYS A 33 0.08 8.63 -2.76
N PHE A 34 0.87 7.55 -2.66
CA PHE A 34 0.36 6.19 -2.84
C PHE A 34 -0.79 5.91 -1.87
N SER A 35 -0.60 6.15 -0.58
CA SER A 35 -1.56 5.81 0.47
C SER A 35 -2.88 6.56 0.29
N VAL A 36 -2.80 7.88 0.05
CA VAL A 36 -3.99 8.72 -0.18
C VAL A 36 -4.76 8.30 -1.43
N GLU A 37 -4.07 8.06 -2.55
CA GLU A 37 -4.75 7.66 -3.79
C GLU A 37 -5.23 6.20 -3.75
N ALA A 38 -4.49 5.32 -3.10
CA ALA A 38 -4.90 3.93 -2.88
C ALA A 38 -6.16 3.87 -2.02
N GLU A 39 -6.25 4.64 -0.93
CA GLU A 39 -7.44 4.71 -0.09
C GLU A 39 -8.67 5.17 -0.90
N LYS A 40 -8.51 6.22 -1.73
CA LYS A 40 -9.59 6.69 -2.62
C LYS A 40 -10.06 5.60 -3.57
N LEU A 41 -9.13 4.94 -4.25
CA LEU A 41 -9.45 3.85 -5.18
C LEU A 41 -10.11 2.68 -4.46
N MET A 42 -9.60 2.26 -3.29
CA MET A 42 -10.20 1.18 -2.50
C MET A 42 -11.64 1.51 -2.08
N ASN A 43 -11.92 2.78 -1.75
CA ASN A 43 -13.28 3.27 -1.47
C ASN A 43 -14.18 3.37 -2.72
N GLU A 44 -13.65 3.18 -3.93
CA GLU A 44 -14.42 3.11 -5.19
C GLU A 44 -14.75 1.66 -5.59
N ILE A 45 -14.06 0.66 -5.04
CA ILE A 45 -14.23 -0.76 -5.42
C ILE A 45 -15.61 -1.34 -5.02
N ASP A 46 -16.30 -0.74 -4.05
CA ASP A 46 -17.66 -1.17 -3.69
C ASP A 46 -18.76 -0.53 -4.58
N LYS A 47 -18.39 0.32 -5.54
CA LYS A 47 -19.32 1.08 -6.38
C LYS A 47 -19.39 0.54 -7.81
N GLY A 48 -20.58 0.62 -8.40
CA GLY A 48 -20.77 0.37 -9.83
C GLY A 48 -20.80 -1.11 -10.22
N SER A 49 -20.64 -1.35 -11.52
CA SER A 49 -20.64 -2.69 -12.11
C SER A 49 -19.33 -3.44 -11.84
N VAL A 50 -19.31 -4.76 -12.05
CA VAL A 50 -18.06 -5.55 -11.98
C VAL A 50 -16.98 -4.98 -12.89
N GLU A 51 -17.34 -4.49 -14.08
CA GLU A 51 -16.41 -3.86 -15.01
C GLU A 51 -15.80 -2.58 -14.43
N ASP A 52 -16.60 -1.74 -13.77
CA ASP A 52 -16.11 -0.51 -13.14
C ASP A 52 -15.15 -0.83 -11.98
N LYS A 53 -15.51 -1.82 -11.16
CA LYS A 53 -14.66 -2.29 -10.05
C LYS A 53 -13.31 -2.83 -10.55
N MET A 54 -13.33 -3.58 -11.66
CA MET A 54 -12.10 -4.07 -12.30
C MET A 54 -11.22 -2.92 -12.82
N LYS A 55 -11.81 -1.88 -13.43
CA LYS A 55 -11.06 -0.69 -13.85
C LYS A 55 -10.43 0.05 -12.67
N VAL A 56 -11.12 0.13 -11.53
CA VAL A 56 -10.56 0.72 -10.30
C VAL A 56 -9.38 -0.10 -9.79
N LEU A 57 -9.50 -1.43 -9.79
CA LEU A 57 -8.41 -2.34 -9.41
C LEU A 57 -7.19 -2.23 -10.34
N ASP A 58 -7.41 -2.08 -11.65
CA ASP A 58 -6.32 -1.85 -12.61
C ASP A 58 -5.64 -0.49 -12.41
N ARG A 59 -6.39 0.56 -12.07
CA ARG A 59 -5.82 1.86 -11.68
C ARG A 59 -4.97 1.76 -10.42
N LEU A 60 -5.39 0.96 -9.45
CA LEU A 60 -4.62 0.70 -8.23
C LEU A 60 -3.31 -0.05 -8.53
N GLU A 61 -3.36 -1.01 -9.46
CA GLU A 61 -2.18 -1.74 -9.92
C GLU A 61 -1.16 -0.81 -10.60
N VAL A 62 -1.63 0.06 -11.49
CA VAL A 62 -0.78 1.07 -12.16
C VAL A 62 -0.19 2.06 -11.14
N LEU A 63 -0.97 2.47 -10.14
CA LEU A 63 -0.48 3.33 -9.06
C LEU A 63 0.65 2.66 -8.27
N ALA A 64 0.46 1.39 -7.86
CA ALA A 64 1.47 0.63 -7.14
C ALA A 64 2.75 0.45 -7.97
N ASP A 65 2.63 0.17 -9.27
CA ASP A 65 3.77 0.08 -10.18
C ASP A 65 4.53 1.40 -10.34
N SER A 66 3.79 2.48 -10.53
CA SER A 66 4.37 3.82 -10.68
C SER A 66 5.14 4.22 -9.43
N CYS A 67 4.53 4.07 -8.25
CA CYS A 67 5.19 4.40 -6.98
C CYS A 67 6.37 3.47 -6.67
N SER A 68 6.27 2.18 -7.01
CA SER A 68 7.39 1.23 -6.89
C SER A 68 8.56 1.62 -7.79
N THR A 69 8.29 1.98 -9.04
CA THR A 69 9.32 2.41 -10.01
C THR A 69 10.00 3.69 -9.55
N VAL A 70 9.21 4.73 -9.23
CA VAL A 70 9.73 6.00 -8.72
C VAL A 70 10.60 5.76 -7.48
N THR A 71 10.14 4.95 -6.53
CA THR A 71 10.90 4.67 -5.30
C THR A 71 12.17 3.89 -5.57
N LYS A 72 12.14 2.87 -6.46
CA LYS A 72 13.32 2.09 -6.88
C LYS A 72 14.38 2.96 -7.54
N ASP A 73 13.98 3.97 -8.30
CA ASP A 73 14.90 4.85 -9.02
C ASP A 73 15.53 5.93 -8.15
N LEU A 74 15.01 6.14 -6.93
CA LEU A 74 15.64 7.05 -5.97
C LEU A 74 16.99 6.48 -5.52
N LYS A 75 18.05 7.25 -5.78
CA LYS A 75 19.40 6.97 -5.28
C LYS A 75 19.44 7.18 -3.77
N GLU A 76 19.57 6.10 -3.01
CA GLU A 76 19.56 6.12 -1.55
C GLU A 76 20.94 6.31 -0.90
N SER A 77 20.95 6.79 0.34
CA SER A 77 22.06 6.58 1.25
C SER A 77 21.94 5.20 1.91
N LYS A 78 23.03 4.71 2.52
CA LYS A 78 23.03 3.42 3.21
C LYS A 78 21.98 3.35 4.31
N GLU A 79 21.75 4.47 5.00
CA GLU A 79 20.78 4.62 6.08
C GLU A 79 19.33 4.58 5.57
N ALA A 80 19.07 5.00 4.32
CA ALA A 80 17.73 5.05 3.73
C ALA A 80 17.33 3.75 3.00
N THR A 81 18.26 2.83 2.74
CA THR A 81 18.00 1.54 2.06
C THR A 81 16.93 0.71 2.78
N GLY A 82 16.97 0.65 4.12
CA GLY A 82 16.00 -0.11 4.91
C GLY A 82 14.57 0.39 4.69
N PHE A 83 14.37 1.71 4.85
CA PHE A 83 13.07 2.35 4.64
C PHE A 83 12.58 2.23 3.19
N LYS A 84 13.47 2.46 2.20
CA LYS A 84 13.14 2.28 0.79
C LYS A 84 12.64 0.87 0.49
N ASN A 85 13.36 -0.15 0.95
CA ASN A 85 13.00 -1.54 0.70
C ASN A 85 11.68 -1.91 1.39
N ALA A 86 11.47 -1.45 2.63
CA ALA A 86 10.20 -1.69 3.33
C ALA A 86 9.00 -1.06 2.59
N VAL A 87 9.16 0.14 2.05
CA VAL A 87 8.12 0.79 1.23
C VAL A 87 7.89 0.04 -0.10
N ILE A 88 8.94 -0.45 -0.75
CA ILE A 88 8.83 -1.29 -1.96
C ILE A 88 8.10 -2.61 -1.66
N ASP A 89 8.34 -3.21 -0.49
CA ASP A 89 7.66 -4.42 -0.05
C ASP A 89 6.14 -4.19 0.03
N VAL A 90 5.69 -3.03 0.56
CA VAL A 90 4.27 -2.65 0.61
C VAL A 90 3.67 -2.60 -0.79
N TYR A 91 4.30 -1.86 -1.73
CA TYR A 91 3.79 -1.78 -3.10
C TYR A 91 3.74 -3.16 -3.78
N SER A 92 4.77 -3.97 -3.56
CA SER A 92 4.86 -5.30 -4.16
C SER A 92 3.78 -6.23 -3.61
N SER A 93 3.48 -6.15 -2.31
CA SER A 93 2.41 -6.94 -1.69
C SER A 93 1.01 -6.46 -2.11
N MET A 94 0.81 -5.15 -2.33
CA MET A 94 -0.43 -4.62 -2.90
C MET A 94 -0.72 -5.28 -4.26
N LYS A 95 0.31 -5.39 -5.12
CA LYS A 95 0.20 -6.03 -6.44
C LYS A 95 0.06 -7.54 -6.41
N ALA A 96 0.81 -8.20 -5.53
CA ALA A 96 0.90 -9.66 -5.51
C ALA A 96 -0.23 -10.33 -4.72
N ASP A 97 -0.73 -9.66 -3.68
CA ASP A 97 -1.66 -10.27 -2.73
C ASP A 97 -3.02 -9.55 -2.71
N VAL A 98 -3.04 -8.23 -2.55
CA VAL A 98 -4.29 -7.48 -2.35
C VAL A 98 -5.10 -7.38 -3.64
N ILE A 99 -4.55 -6.78 -4.69
CA ILE A 99 -5.26 -6.55 -5.96
C ILE A 99 -5.80 -7.87 -6.55
N PRO A 100 -5.03 -8.97 -6.66
CA PRO A 100 -5.54 -10.23 -7.20
C PRO A 100 -6.68 -10.80 -6.36
N THR A 101 -6.59 -10.70 -5.03
CA THR A 101 -7.66 -11.18 -4.15
C THR A 101 -8.94 -10.38 -4.32
N PHE A 102 -8.84 -9.05 -4.46
CA PHE A 102 -10.02 -8.23 -4.75
C PHE A 102 -10.56 -8.49 -6.16
N LYS A 103 -9.71 -8.75 -7.17
CA LYS A 103 -10.15 -9.20 -8.50
C LYS A 103 -10.94 -10.51 -8.42
N GLU A 104 -10.53 -11.47 -7.58
CA GLU A 104 -11.32 -12.68 -7.31
C GLU A 104 -12.66 -12.36 -6.62
N LEU A 105 -12.65 -11.46 -5.62
CA LEU A 105 -13.84 -11.08 -4.85
C LEU A 105 -14.93 -10.44 -5.72
N VAL A 106 -14.57 -9.47 -6.56
CA VAL A 106 -15.55 -8.74 -7.39
C VAL A 106 -16.16 -9.58 -8.50
N GLN A 107 -15.58 -10.76 -8.79
CA GLN A 107 -16.09 -11.72 -9.76
C GLN A 107 -17.02 -12.77 -9.15
N ILE A 108 -17.27 -12.72 -7.84
CA ILE A 108 -18.27 -13.58 -7.21
C ILE A 108 -19.65 -13.05 -7.59
N ASP A 109 -20.51 -13.94 -8.07
CA ASP A 109 -21.92 -13.63 -8.28
C ASP A 109 -22.62 -13.57 -6.93
N GLU A 110 -22.93 -12.37 -6.45
CA GLU A 110 -23.60 -12.17 -5.16
C GLU A 110 -25.06 -12.66 -5.16
N THR A 111 -25.62 -13.00 -6.33
CA THR A 111 -27.00 -13.50 -6.46
C THR A 111 -27.10 -15.04 -6.44
N ASP A 112 -25.97 -15.73 -6.57
CA ASP A 112 -25.90 -17.18 -6.45
C ASP A 112 -25.80 -17.57 -4.96
N GLU A 113 -26.92 -18.04 -4.40
CA GLU A 113 -27.01 -18.47 -3.00
C GLU A 113 -26.63 -19.95 -2.79
N SER A 114 -26.00 -20.62 -3.76
CA SER A 114 -25.56 -22.00 -3.59
C SER A 114 -24.46 -22.13 -2.53
N ASP A 115 -24.45 -23.25 -1.80
CA ASP A 115 -23.41 -23.57 -0.81
C ASP A 115 -22.00 -23.45 -1.41
N ALA A 116 -21.83 -23.82 -2.67
CA ALA A 116 -20.56 -23.70 -3.38
C ALA A 116 -20.11 -22.25 -3.56
N ASN A 117 -21.04 -21.33 -3.87
CA ASN A 117 -20.73 -19.91 -4.01
C ASN A 117 -20.49 -19.24 -2.65
N ILE A 118 -21.25 -19.61 -1.62
CA ILE A 118 -21.02 -19.19 -0.23
C ILE A 118 -19.62 -19.63 0.25
N ASP A 119 -19.24 -20.88 0.00
CA ASP A 119 -17.91 -21.40 0.34
C ASP A 119 -16.78 -20.67 -0.41
N LYS A 120 -17.01 -20.35 -1.69
CA LYS A 120 -16.08 -19.56 -2.49
C LYS A 120 -15.90 -18.15 -1.90
N TYR A 121 -17.00 -17.50 -1.53
CA TYR A 121 -16.99 -16.19 -0.87
C TYR A 121 -16.20 -16.23 0.44
N ASN A 122 -16.49 -17.17 1.33
CA ASN A 122 -15.81 -17.28 2.62
C ASN A 122 -14.29 -17.47 2.46
N LYS A 123 -13.86 -18.34 1.53
CA LYS A 123 -12.43 -18.54 1.24
C LYS A 123 -11.75 -17.27 0.71
N ILE A 124 -12.44 -16.50 -0.13
CA ILE A 124 -11.89 -15.24 -0.65
C ILE A 124 -11.81 -14.18 0.46
N ILE A 125 -12.80 -14.10 1.36
CA ILE A 125 -12.72 -13.21 2.52
C ILE A 125 -11.54 -13.58 3.44
N ASP A 126 -11.25 -14.86 3.63
CA ASP A 126 -10.07 -15.30 4.39
C ASP A 126 -8.77 -14.82 3.71
N LYS A 127 -8.68 -14.92 2.38
CA LYS A 127 -7.55 -14.37 1.60
C LYS A 127 -7.45 -12.85 1.76
N VAL A 128 -8.56 -12.11 1.70
CA VAL A 128 -8.58 -10.65 1.89
C VAL A 128 -8.03 -10.29 3.27
N ASN A 129 -8.49 -10.99 4.31
CA ASN A 129 -8.03 -10.77 5.67
C ASN A 129 -6.52 -11.04 5.81
N ALA A 130 -6.02 -12.14 5.21
CA ALA A 130 -4.59 -12.46 5.22
C ALA A 130 -3.75 -11.44 4.45
N ALA A 131 -4.22 -10.98 3.29
CA ALA A 131 -3.54 -9.94 2.50
C ALA A 131 -3.47 -8.61 3.25
N ASN A 132 -4.57 -8.21 3.91
CA ASN A 132 -4.60 -7.00 4.73
C ASN A 132 -3.65 -7.10 5.94
N GLN A 133 -3.66 -8.22 6.66
CA GLN A 133 -2.72 -8.44 7.78
C GLN A 133 -1.25 -8.37 7.33
N LYS A 134 -0.96 -8.88 6.13
CA LYS A 134 0.38 -8.80 5.55
C LYS A 134 0.77 -7.34 5.26
N ILE A 135 -0.12 -6.56 4.64
CA ILE A 135 0.11 -5.13 4.42
C ILE A 135 0.33 -4.40 5.73
N ASP A 136 -0.53 -4.57 6.73
CA ASP A 136 -0.38 -3.96 8.06
C ASP A 136 0.99 -4.27 8.67
N GLY A 137 1.47 -5.51 8.54
CA GLY A 137 2.80 -5.91 8.99
C GLY A 137 3.94 -5.20 8.24
N LEU A 138 3.79 -5.01 6.93
CA LEU A 138 4.77 -4.31 6.10
C LEU A 138 4.76 -2.79 6.37
N GLU A 139 3.61 -2.18 6.59
CA GLU A 139 3.51 -0.76 6.96
C GLU A 139 4.18 -0.51 8.31
N ASN A 140 3.93 -1.37 9.31
CA ASN A 140 4.60 -1.29 10.61
C ASN A 140 6.13 -1.41 10.48
N LYS A 141 6.62 -2.30 9.60
CA LYS A 141 8.04 -2.40 9.26
C LYS A 141 8.56 -1.11 8.63
N ALA A 142 7.83 -0.53 7.67
CA ALA A 142 8.22 0.73 7.03
C ALA A 142 8.30 1.90 8.04
N ILE A 143 7.35 1.99 8.96
CA ILE A 143 7.37 2.98 10.06
C ILE A 143 8.61 2.78 10.95
N GLN A 144 8.93 1.52 11.30
CA GLN A 144 10.10 1.23 12.12
C GLN A 144 11.40 1.58 11.40
N GLU A 145 11.55 1.23 10.13
CA GLU A 145 12.73 1.56 9.32
C GLU A 145 12.89 3.08 9.13
N GLN A 146 11.77 3.82 9.03
CA GLN A 146 11.79 5.28 9.01
C GLN A 146 12.28 5.88 10.35
N ARG A 147 11.90 5.27 11.48
CA ARG A 147 12.41 5.62 12.82
C ARG A 147 13.90 5.38 12.93
N ASP A 148 14.36 4.24 12.43
CA ASP A 148 15.77 3.87 12.47
C ASP A 148 16.61 4.79 11.58
N PHE A 149 16.11 5.15 10.38
CA PHE A 149 16.70 6.19 9.55
C PHE A 149 16.82 7.52 10.32
N ALA A 150 15.72 8.01 10.88
CA ALA A 150 15.72 9.30 11.57
C ALA A 150 16.68 9.34 12.76
N ASN A 151 16.74 8.26 13.54
CA ASN A 151 17.71 8.10 14.62
C ASN A 151 19.15 8.12 14.09
N ALA A 152 19.43 7.40 13.00
CA ALA A 152 20.77 7.32 12.40
C ALA A 152 21.29 8.67 11.89
N VAL A 153 20.40 9.54 11.40
CA VAL A 153 20.75 10.86 10.87
C VAL A 153 20.46 12.03 11.83
N ASN A 154 20.16 11.74 13.11
CA ASN A 154 19.80 12.71 14.15
C ASN A 154 18.61 13.62 13.78
N MET A 155 17.63 13.08 13.04
CA MET A 155 16.38 13.73 12.72
C MET A 155 15.30 13.40 13.76
N LYS A 156 14.44 14.37 14.08
CA LYS A 156 13.21 14.13 14.85
C LYS A 156 12.08 13.76 13.91
N LEU A 157 11.47 12.60 14.14
CA LEU A 157 10.14 12.31 13.62
C LEU A 157 9.11 13.08 14.46
N GLN A 158 8.07 13.63 13.83
CA GLN A 158 6.91 14.18 14.54
C GLN A 158 5.87 13.09 14.77
#